data_AF-A0A941W243-F1
#
_entry.id   AF-A0A941W243-F1
#
_cell.length_a   1.000
_cell.length_b   1.000
_cell.length_c   1.000
_cell.angle_alpha   90.00
_cell.angle_beta   90.00
_cell.angle_gamma   90.00
#
_symmetry.space_group_name_H-M   'P 1'
#
loop_
_entity.id
_entity.type
_entity.pdbx_description
1 polymer ?
#
loop_
_entity_poly.entity_id
_entity_poly.type
_entity_poly.pdbx_seq_one_letter_code
_entity_poly.pdbx_strand_id
1 'polypeptide(L)'
;MKSLKSGKGISASVENITPSGIWIFVNGKEYFLNYDQYPYFRDQTLKSIQNVKLLHGFHLHWPDLDVDLEIDNLENPEKYPLISKVTKRTTVRRKLKKVKQH
;
A
#
# COMPACT_ATOMS: atom_id res chain seq x y z
N MET A 1 -19.50 2.37 -37.85
CA MET A 1 -19.02 3.10 -36.66
C MET A 1 -17.58 2.66 -36.38
N LYS A 2 -16.59 3.48 -36.72
CA LYS A 2 -15.16 3.22 -36.48
C LYS A 2 -14.62 4.37 -35.65
N SER A 3 -14.33 4.08 -34.38
CA SER A 3 -13.55 4.92 -33.47
C SER A 3 -13.37 4.11 -32.20
N LEU A 4 -12.23 3.90 -31.57
CA LEU A 4 -10.80 4.14 -31.81
C LEU A 4 -10.16 3.06 -30.91
N LYS A 5 -9.00 2.53 -31.27
CA LYS A 5 -8.21 1.68 -30.36
C LYS A 5 -8.04 2.46 -29.05
N SER A 6 -8.76 2.11 -27.98
CA SER A 6 -8.61 2.83 -26.73
C SER A 6 -7.18 2.56 -26.27
N GLY A 7 -6.34 3.60 -26.29
CA GLY A 7 -4.98 3.53 -25.82
C GLY A 7 -4.98 2.83 -24.48
N LYS A 8 -4.01 1.95 -24.26
CA LYS A 8 -3.86 1.18 -23.02
C LYS A 8 -3.91 2.17 -21.85
N GLY A 9 -5.13 2.36 -21.33
CA GLY A 9 -5.46 3.48 -20.48
C GLY A 9 -4.74 3.21 -19.19
N ILE A 10 -3.81 4.08 -18.83
CA ILE A 10 -3.21 4.01 -17.51
C ILE A 10 -4.34 4.36 -16.55
N SER A 11 -5.02 3.34 -16.04
CA SER A 11 -6.16 3.44 -15.14
C SER A 11 -5.80 2.82 -13.81
N ALA A 12 -6.26 3.45 -12.73
CA ALA A 12 -6.27 2.88 -11.40
C ALA A 12 -7.73 2.59 -11.01
N SER A 13 -7.98 1.39 -10.49
CA SER A 13 -9.27 1.00 -9.93
C SER A 13 -9.07 0.32 -8.59
N VAL A 14 -10.05 0.43 -7.70
CA VAL A 14 -10.11 -0.37 -6.48
C VAL A 14 -10.86 -1.66 -6.80
N GLU A 15 -10.20 -2.81 -6.69
CA GLU A 15 -10.78 -4.11 -7.02
C GLU A 15 -11.55 -4.69 -5.83
N ASN A 16 -10.99 -4.55 -4.62
CA ASN A 16 -11.59 -5.14 -3.43
C ASN A 16 -11.19 -4.41 -2.15
N ILE A 17 -12.07 -4.41 -1.16
CA ILE A 17 -11.81 -3.85 0.17
C ILE A 17 -12.07 -4.94 1.19
N THR A 18 -11.06 -5.24 2.00
CA THR A 18 -11.12 -6.23 3.06
C THR A 18 -10.95 -5.57 4.43
N PRO A 19 -11.24 -6.27 5.55
CA PRO A 19 -10.97 -5.75 6.88
C PRO A 19 -9.48 -5.48 7.18
N SER A 20 -8.57 -6.07 6.40
CA SER A 20 -7.12 -5.90 6.56
C SER A 20 -6.52 -4.84 5.64
N GLY A 21 -7.19 -4.48 4.54
CA GLY A 21 -6.64 -3.55 3.57
C GLY A 21 -7.46 -3.41 2.29
N ILE A 22 -6.86 -2.81 1.27
CA ILE A 22 -7.49 -2.52 -0.01
C ILE A 22 -6.65 -3.10 -1.14
N TRP A 23 -7.30 -3.73 -2.10
CA TRP A 23 -6.71 -4.16 -3.36
C TRP A 23 -6.98 -3.11 -4.43
N ILE A 24 -5.90 -2.64 -5.05
CA ILE A 24 -5.96 -1.70 -6.17
C ILE A 24 -5.31 -2.31 -7.41
N PHE A 25 -5.89 -2.06 -8.57
CA PHE A 25 -5.33 -2.46 -9.85
C PHE A 25 -4.85 -1.23 -10.60
N VAL A 26 -3.57 -1.20 -10.94
CA VAL A 26 -2.95 -0.06 -11.63
C VAL A 26 -2.04 -0.56 -12.74
N ASN A 27 -2.28 -0.07 -13.96
CA ASN A 27 -1.47 -0.35 -15.14
C ASN A 27 -1.21 -1.86 -15.40
N GLY A 28 -2.16 -2.74 -15.10
CA GLY A 28 -2.01 -4.18 -15.32
C GLY A 28 -1.46 -4.97 -14.13
N LYS A 29 -1.24 -4.32 -12.97
CA LYS A 29 -0.73 -4.96 -11.75
C LYS A 29 -1.65 -4.69 -10.57
N GLU A 30 -1.79 -5.68 -9.70
CA GLU A 30 -2.52 -5.56 -8.44
C GLU A 30 -1.56 -5.21 -7.30
N TYR A 31 -1.98 -4.27 -6.44
CA TYR A 31 -1.26 -3.89 -5.24
C TYR A 31 -2.17 -3.98 -4.03
N PHE A 32 -1.61 -4.42 -2.91
CA PHE A 32 -2.33 -4.52 -1.64
C PHE A 32 -1.88 -3.41 -0.68
N LEU A 33 -2.82 -2.56 -0.29
CA LEU A 33 -2.65 -1.50 0.69
C LEU A 33 -3.10 -2.00 2.06
N ASN A 34 -2.15 -2.38 2.91
CA ASN A 34 -2.45 -2.84 4.27
C ASN A 34 -2.78 -1.66 5.20
N TYR A 35 -3.86 -1.75 5.99
CA TYR A 35 -4.23 -0.73 6.97
C TYR A 35 -3.20 -0.53 8.09
N ASP A 36 -2.33 -1.49 8.37
CA ASP A 36 -1.19 -1.28 9.30
C ASP A 36 -0.20 -0.24 8.78
N GLN A 37 -0.02 -0.14 7.46
CA GLN A 37 0.87 0.84 6.82
C GLN A 37 0.11 2.10 6.39
N TYR A 38 -1.15 1.94 6.01
CA TYR A 38 -2.01 3.00 5.49
C TYR A 38 -3.30 3.09 6.33
N PRO A 39 -3.22 3.51 7.60
CA PRO A 39 -4.38 3.54 8.50
C PRO A 39 -5.44 4.56 8.07
N TYR A 40 -5.08 5.52 7.23
CA TYR A 40 -5.96 6.59 6.73
C TYR A 40 -7.21 6.08 6.02
N PHE A 41 -7.18 4.85 5.51
CA PHE A 41 -8.31 4.23 4.81
C PHE A 41 -9.30 3.49 5.71
N ARG A 42 -8.94 3.20 6.98
CA ARG A 42 -9.72 2.30 7.85
C ARG A 42 -11.14 2.80 8.16
N ASP A 43 -11.31 4.11 8.32
CA ASP A 43 -12.58 4.74 8.71
C ASP A 43 -13.21 5.56 7.56
N GLN A 44 -12.82 5.26 6.32
CA GLN A 44 -13.26 6.01 5.14
C GLN A 44 -14.42 5.35 4.41
N THR A 45 -15.22 6.17 3.73
CA THR A 45 -16.35 5.65 2.96
C THR A 45 -15.89 4.90 1.73
N LEU A 46 -16.63 3.85 1.36
CA LEU A 46 -16.40 3.09 0.14
C LEU A 46 -16.31 3.99 -1.10
N LYS A 47 -17.17 5.02 -1.17
CA LYS A 47 -17.19 5.98 -2.27
C LYS A 47 -15.89 6.79 -2.36
N SER A 48 -15.41 7.29 -1.23
CA SER A 48 -14.15 8.03 -1.15
C SER A 48 -12.97 7.14 -1.54
N ILE A 49 -12.92 5.89 -1.06
CA ILE A 49 -11.86 4.93 -1.41
C ILE A 49 -11.90 4.57 -2.89
N GLN A 50 -13.08 4.41 -3.49
CA GLN A 50 -13.20 4.11 -4.93
C GLN A 50 -12.82 5.30 -5.82
N ASN A 51 -12.87 6.54 -5.32
CA ASN A 51 -12.52 7.74 -6.07
C ASN A 51 -11.00 7.94 -6.18
N VAL A 52 -10.28 6.92 -6.63
CA VAL A 52 -8.84 6.99 -6.88
C VAL A 52 -8.57 7.64 -8.24
N LYS A 53 -7.60 8.55 -8.29
CA LYS A 53 -7.12 9.18 -9.52
C LYS A 53 -5.67 8.80 -9.76
N LEU A 54 -5.38 8.30 -10.96
CA LEU A 54 -4.01 8.06 -11.39
C LEU A 54 -3.45 9.32 -12.06
N LEU A 55 -2.47 9.93 -11.41
CA LEU A 55 -1.69 11.06 -11.88
C LEU A 55 -0.38 10.55 -12.48
N HIS A 56 -0.04 11.05 -13.67
CA HIS A 56 1.25 10.82 -14.33
C HIS A 56 1.58 9.33 -14.62
N GLY A 57 0.64 8.42 -14.39
CA GLY A 57 0.79 6.97 -14.59
C GLY A 57 1.43 6.21 -13.42
N PHE A 58 1.87 6.89 -12.37
CA PHE A 58 2.56 6.27 -11.23
C PHE A 58 2.16 6.84 -9.86
N HIS A 59 1.38 7.92 -9.81
CA HIS A 59 0.99 8.57 -8.57
C HIS A 59 -0.52 8.44 -8.37
N LEU A 60 -0.96 7.83 -7.29
CA LEU A 60 -2.36 7.61 -6.93
C LEU A 60 -2.78 8.71 -5.97
N HIS A 61 -3.91 9.35 -6.26
CA HIS A 61 -4.43 10.44 -5.46
C HIS A 61 -5.91 10.22 -5.15
N TRP A 62 -6.26 10.27 -3.87
CA TRP A 62 -7.63 10.22 -3.37
C TRP A 62 -8.07 11.63 -2.94
N PRO A 63 -8.75 12.40 -3.82
CA PRO A 63 -9.13 13.78 -3.53
C PRO A 63 -10.14 13.92 -2.37
N ASP A 64 -10.97 12.90 -2.13
CA ASP A 64 -11.92 12.92 -1.00
C ASP A 64 -11.23 12.65 0.34
N LEU A 65 -10.06 12.01 0.32
CA LEU A 65 -9.31 11.60 1.52
C LEU A 65 -8.12 12.51 1.80
N ASP A 66 -7.73 13.32 0.81
CA ASP A 66 -6.48 14.07 0.80
C ASP A 66 -5.25 13.15 1.02
N VAL A 67 -5.30 11.95 0.41
CA VAL A 67 -4.24 10.94 0.50
C VAL A 67 -3.61 10.73 -0.87
N ASP A 68 -2.29 10.81 -0.93
CA ASP A 68 -1.48 10.46 -2.08
C ASP A 68 -0.59 9.22 -1.81
N LEU A 69 -0.44 8.36 -2.81
CA LEU A 69 0.43 7.19 -2.79
C LEU A 69 1.15 7.02 -4.12
N GLU A 70 2.46 6.79 -4.07
CA GLU A 70 3.23 6.45 -5.27
C GLU A 70 3.34 4.93 -5.45
N ILE A 71 3.18 4.47 -6.71
CA ILE A 71 3.37 3.07 -7.06
C ILE A 71 4.81 2.62 -6.79
N ASP A 72 5.80 3.52 -6.93
CA ASP A 72 7.20 3.19 -6.66
C ASP A 72 7.45 2.75 -5.21
N ASN A 73 6.68 3.28 -4.24
CA ASN A 73 6.71 2.82 -2.85
C ASN A 73 6.17 1.39 -2.69
N LEU A 74 5.23 0.98 -3.54
CA LEU A 74 4.63 -0.36 -3.52
C LEU A 74 5.53 -1.37 -4.24
N GLU A 75 6.20 -0.98 -5.33
CA GLU A 75 7.12 -1.84 -6.08
C GLU A 75 8.49 -1.98 -5.40
N ASN A 76 8.99 -0.91 -4.76
CA ASN A 76 10.32 -0.87 -4.14
C ASN A 76 10.24 -0.46 -2.66
N PRO A 77 9.59 -1.23 -1.77
CA PRO A 77 9.49 -0.90 -0.34
C PRO A 77 10.86 -0.79 0.35
N GLU A 78 11.90 -1.38 -0.26
CA GLU A 78 13.30 -1.32 0.19
C GLU A 78 14.02 -0.01 -0.13
N LYS A 79 13.55 0.77 -1.13
CA LYS A 79 14.10 2.10 -1.45
C LYS A 79 13.60 3.18 -0.51
N TYR A 80 12.38 3.01 0.02
CA TYR A 80 11.76 3.94 0.96
C TYR A 80 11.48 3.22 2.27
N PRO A 81 12.52 2.95 3.09
CA PRO A 81 12.30 2.51 4.45
C PRO A 81 11.58 3.66 5.19
N LEU A 82 10.25 3.63 5.21
CA LEU A 82 9.40 4.40 6.14
C LEU A 82 9.62 3.85 7.56
N ILE A 83 10.85 3.90 8.02
CA ILE A 83 11.24 3.59 9.39
C ILE A 83 11.40 4.93 10.09
N SER A 84 10.28 5.56 10.44
CA SER A 84 10.29 6.20 11.75
C SER A 84 10.44 5.04 12.74
N LYS A 85 11.59 4.98 13.43
CA LYS A 85 11.94 3.91 14.36
C LYS A 85 10.96 3.90 15.55
N VAL A 86 9.74 3.39 15.38
CA VAL A 86 9.04 2.78 16.52
C VAL A 86 9.72 1.45 16.73
N THR A 87 10.75 1.48 17.57
CA THR A 87 11.52 0.33 18.02
C THR A 87 10.54 -0.67 18.64
N LYS A 88 9.99 -1.60 17.85
CA LYS A 88 9.44 -2.84 18.38
C LYS A 88 10.65 -3.59 18.93
N ARG A 89 10.92 -3.38 20.21
CA ARG A 89 11.92 -4.13 20.98
C ARG A 89 11.55 -5.61 20.91
N THR A 90 12.13 -6.30 19.95
CA THR A 90 12.07 -7.75 19.85
C THR A 90 12.75 -8.35 21.08
N THR A 91 11.97 -8.77 22.07
CA THR A 91 12.52 -9.51 23.21
C THR A 91 12.67 -10.96 22.80
N VAL A 92 13.73 -11.27 22.04
CA VAL A 92 14.19 -12.66 21.93
C VAL A 92 14.86 -13.01 23.25
N ARG A 93 14.11 -13.66 24.16
CA ARG A 93 14.67 -14.29 25.36
C ARG A 93 15.57 -15.45 24.94
N ARG A 94 16.84 -15.17 24.64
CA ARG A 94 17.89 -16.20 24.59
C ARG A 94 18.09 -16.76 26.00
N LYS A 95 17.53 -17.95 26.27
CA LYS A 95 17.96 -18.80 27.41
C LYS A 95 19.42 -19.18 27.18
N LEU A 96 20.34 -18.49 27.84
CA LEU A 96 21.72 -18.95 27.98
C LEU A 96 21.74 -20.13 28.96
N LYS A 97 21.97 -21.34 28.43
CA LYS A 97 22.39 -22.50 29.22
C LYS A 97 23.72 -22.14 29.90
N LYS A 98 23.73 -22.04 31.23
CA LYS A 98 24.96 -22.04 32.04
C LYS A 98 25.62 -23.42 31.90
N VAL A 99 26.79 -23.47 31.30
CA VAL A 99 27.76 -24.58 31.41
C VAL A 99 29.09 -23.96 31.81
N LYS A 100 29.61 -24.39 32.96
CA LYS A 100 30.99 -24.33 33.49
C LYS A 100 30.87 -24.99 34.89
N GLN A 101 31.44 -26.15 35.26
CA GLN A 101 32.76 -26.76 35.01
C GLN A 101 33.85 -25.68 35.11
N HIS A 102 34.50 -25.48 36.25
CA HIS A 102 35.40 -26.39 36.99
C HIS A 102 35.46 -26.04 38.47
#